data_AF-A0A5K0YZW6-F1
#
_entry.id   AF-A0A5K0YZW6-F1
#
_cell.length_a   1.000
_cell.length_b   1.000
_cell.length_c   1.000
_cell.angle_alpha   90.00
_cell.angle_beta   90.00
_cell.angle_gamma   90.00
#
_symmetry.space_group_name_H-M   'P 1'
#
loop_
_entity.id
_entity.type
_entity.pdbx_description
1 polymer ?
#
loop_
_entity_poly.entity_id
_entity_poly.type
_entity_poly.pdbx_seq_one_letter_code
_entity_poly.pdbx_strand_id
1 'polypeptide(L)'
;EDEKVREQLRPRERHVRVTHSMAQEKLEIFRSLDSWAEHNILPLLKPVEASWQPSDFLPDFSSNSGHEQVKELQKRAKEIPDDCLICLVGDMITEEALPTYQTFINGLDGVSDETGVSQSSWALWSRAWTAEENRHGDLLNKYLMYTGRVDMKQVEKTIQYLIGSGM
;
A
#
# COMPACT_ATOMS: atom_id res chain seq x y z
N GLU A 1 16.01 -2.33 -32.02
CA GLU A 1 16.92 -2.93 -31.01
C GLU A 1 16.54 -2.58 -29.57
N ASP A 2 15.91 -1.43 -29.31
CA ASP A 2 15.49 -1.00 -27.96
C ASP A 2 14.39 -1.81 -27.26
N GLU A 3 13.48 -2.44 -28.00
CA GLU A 3 12.33 -3.13 -27.38
C GLU A 3 12.72 -4.45 -26.69
N LYS A 4 13.67 -5.20 -27.29
CA LYS A 4 14.20 -6.44 -26.71
C LYS A 4 15.04 -6.20 -25.44
N VAL A 5 15.72 -5.05 -25.34
CA VAL A 5 16.50 -4.69 -24.15
C VAL A 5 15.57 -4.26 -23.00
N ARG A 6 14.46 -3.56 -23.30
CA ARG A 6 13.44 -3.20 -22.30
C ARG A 6 12.67 -4.41 -21.76
N GLU A 7 12.47 -5.44 -22.57
CA GLU A 7 11.80 -6.66 -22.12
C GLU A 7 12.65 -7.47 -21.14
N GLN A 8 13.98 -7.40 -21.23
CA GLN A 8 14.92 -8.10 -20.34
C GLN A 8 15.03 -7.48 -18.93
N LEU A 9 14.54 -6.26 -18.71
CA LEU A 9 14.72 -5.52 -17.45
C LEU A 9 13.57 -5.68 -16.45
N ARG A 10 12.47 -6.35 -16.80
CA ARG A 10 11.39 -6.65 -15.86
C ARG A 10 11.60 -8.04 -15.25
N PRO A 11 11.91 -8.15 -13.96
CA PRO A 11 11.92 -9.45 -13.28
C PRO A 11 10.56 -10.13 -13.48
N ARG A 12 10.57 -11.38 -13.93
CA ARG A 12 9.37 -12.21 -14.05
C ARG A 12 9.43 -13.33 -13.02
N GLU A 13 8.27 -13.79 -12.56
CA GLU A 13 8.18 -15.01 -11.76
C GLU A 13 8.87 -16.17 -12.50
N ARG A 14 9.77 -16.86 -11.80
CA ARG A 14 10.49 -18.04 -12.33
C ARG A 14 9.85 -19.36 -11.91
N HIS A 15 8.79 -19.31 -11.11
CA HIS A 15 8.12 -20.48 -10.55
C HIS A 15 6.92 -20.88 -11.41
N VAL A 16 6.61 -22.18 -11.42
CA VAL A 16 5.37 -22.68 -12.03
C VAL A 16 4.20 -22.19 -11.21
N ARG A 17 3.24 -21.52 -11.86
CA ARG A 17 2.05 -20.98 -11.20
C ARG A 17 1.14 -22.13 -10.75
N VAL A 18 0.98 -22.29 -9.45
CA VAL A 18 0.01 -23.20 -8.82
C VAL A 18 -1.09 -22.34 -8.20
N THR A 19 -2.33 -22.51 -8.65
CA THR A 19 -3.50 -21.79 -8.11
C THR A 19 -4.46 -22.78 -7.45
N HIS A 20 -5.23 -22.31 -6.48
CA HIS A 20 -6.28 -23.08 -5.80
C HIS A 20 -5.81 -24.44 -5.25
N SER A 21 -4.66 -24.44 -4.56
CA SER A 21 -4.10 -25.65 -3.94
C SER A 21 -4.87 -26.09 -2.70
N MET A 22 -5.77 -25.26 -2.18
CA MET A 22 -6.66 -25.60 -1.08
C MET A 22 -7.81 -26.49 -1.55
N ALA A 23 -8.05 -27.60 -0.84
CA ALA A 23 -9.18 -28.48 -1.10
C ALA A 23 -10.52 -27.75 -0.92
N GLN A 24 -11.49 -27.98 -1.82
CA GLN A 24 -12.74 -27.21 -1.89
C GLN A 24 -13.58 -27.34 -0.62
N GLU A 25 -13.52 -28.48 0.07
CA GLU A 25 -14.26 -28.72 1.31
C GLU A 25 -13.81 -27.78 2.44
N LYS A 26 -12.56 -27.27 2.37
CA LYS A 26 -12.03 -26.32 3.37
C LYS A 26 -12.61 -24.91 3.24
N LEU A 27 -13.27 -24.57 2.13
CA LEU A 27 -13.96 -23.29 2.00
C LEU A 27 -15.06 -23.11 3.06
N GLU A 28 -15.70 -24.21 3.47
CA GLU A 28 -16.75 -24.18 4.50
C GLU A 28 -16.22 -23.71 5.86
N ILE A 29 -14.93 -23.88 6.13
CA ILE A 29 -14.28 -23.40 7.36
C ILE A 29 -14.38 -21.87 7.42
N PHE A 30 -13.96 -21.16 6.37
CA PHE A 30 -14.00 -19.69 6.33
C PHE A 30 -15.43 -19.13 6.37
N ARG A 31 -16.38 -19.82 5.73
CA ARG A 31 -17.80 -19.49 5.82
C ARG A 31 -18.32 -19.65 7.26
N SER A 32 -17.95 -20.73 7.94
CA SER A 32 -18.36 -20.98 9.33
C SER A 32 -17.70 -20.01 10.33
N LEU A 33 -16.54 -19.46 9.98
CA LEU A 33 -15.79 -18.51 10.80
C LEU A 33 -16.17 -17.04 10.55
N ASP A 34 -17.14 -16.74 9.68
CA ASP A 34 -17.48 -15.36 9.35
C ASP A 34 -17.90 -14.55 10.59
N SER A 35 -18.84 -15.08 11.39
CA SER A 35 -19.25 -14.43 12.64
C SER A 35 -18.11 -14.37 13.67
N TRP A 36 -17.21 -15.35 13.68
CA TRP A 36 -16.03 -15.26 14.53
C TRP A 36 -15.11 -14.11 14.09
N ALA A 37 -14.88 -13.93 12.79
CA ALA A 37 -14.09 -12.83 12.25
C ALA A 37 -14.75 -11.47 12.54
N GLU A 38 -16.07 -11.39 12.43
CA GLU A 38 -16.86 -10.21 12.81
C GLU A 38 -16.55 -9.75 14.25
N HIS A 39 -16.51 -10.70 15.20
CA HIS A 39 -16.37 -10.38 16.62
C HIS A 39 -14.92 -10.32 17.11
N ASN A 40 -13.96 -10.87 16.36
CA ASN A 40 -12.56 -11.02 16.83
C ASN A 40 -11.52 -10.36 15.92
N ILE A 41 -11.81 -10.18 14.62
CA ILE A 41 -10.90 -9.56 13.66
C ILE A 41 -11.33 -8.13 13.36
N LEU A 42 -12.58 -7.89 12.97
CA LEU A 42 -13.06 -6.55 12.63
C LEU A 42 -12.87 -5.51 13.75
N PRO A 43 -12.97 -5.84 15.05
CA PRO A 43 -12.73 -4.87 16.12
C PRO A 43 -11.27 -4.40 16.24
N LEU A 44 -10.33 -5.04 15.54
CA LEU A 44 -8.94 -4.58 15.47
C LEU A 44 -8.75 -3.40 14.51
N LEU A 45 -9.71 -3.18 13.59
CA LEU A 45 -9.74 -2.01 12.71
C LEU A 45 -10.07 -0.76 13.53
N LYS A 46 -9.42 0.34 13.20
CA LYS A 46 -9.75 1.63 13.81
C LYS A 46 -10.92 2.27 13.05
N PRO A 47 -11.91 2.83 13.78
CA PRO A 47 -12.90 3.69 13.16
C PRO A 47 -12.22 4.85 12.41
N VAL A 48 -12.75 5.22 11.24
CA VAL A 48 -12.19 6.29 10.39
C VAL A 48 -12.06 7.60 11.17
N GLU A 49 -13.10 7.96 11.94
CA GLU A 49 -13.13 9.18 12.75
C GLU A 49 -12.09 9.20 13.90
N ALA A 50 -11.55 8.03 14.25
CA ALA A 50 -10.49 7.89 15.25
C ALA A 50 -9.11 7.62 14.62
N SER A 51 -9.05 7.54 13.29
CA SER A 51 -7.82 7.26 12.54
C SER A 51 -7.11 8.55 12.20
N TRP A 52 -5.79 8.55 12.40
CA TRP A 52 -4.93 9.63 11.91
C TRP A 52 -5.04 9.74 10.39
N GLN A 53 -4.82 10.94 9.85
CA GLN A 53 -4.77 11.19 8.42
C GLN A 53 -3.40 11.76 8.04
N PRO A 54 -2.93 11.56 6.79
CA PRO A 54 -1.64 12.09 6.35
C PRO A 54 -1.47 13.59 6.61
N SER A 55 -2.56 14.36 6.50
CA SER A 55 -2.59 15.80 6.80
C SER A 55 -2.18 16.15 8.23
N ASP A 56 -2.37 15.25 9.20
CA ASP A 56 -2.01 15.49 10.60
C ASP A 56 -0.49 15.62 10.79
N PHE A 57 0.29 15.12 9.83
CA PHE A 57 1.76 15.08 9.87
C PHE A 57 2.43 15.89 8.76
N LEU A 58 1.65 16.52 7.88
CA LEU A 58 2.14 17.25 6.71
C LEU A 58 1.89 18.75 6.85
N PRO A 59 2.63 19.58 6.08
CA PRO A 59 2.40 21.02 6.07
C PRO A 59 0.95 21.41 5.76
N ASP A 60 0.37 22.28 6.58
CA ASP A 60 -1.01 22.74 6.41
C ASP A 60 -1.10 23.99 5.50
N PHE A 61 -1.52 23.77 4.26
CA PHE A 61 -1.74 24.82 3.26
C PHE A 61 -3.09 25.53 3.37
N SER A 62 -4.01 25.08 4.23
CA SER A 62 -5.21 25.85 4.57
C SER A 62 -4.87 27.06 5.46
N SER A 63 -3.73 26.99 6.16
CA SER A 63 -3.16 28.09 6.94
C SER A 63 -2.21 28.96 6.11
N ASN A 64 -1.95 30.19 6.59
CA ASN A 64 -0.92 31.07 6.03
C ASN A 64 0.53 30.56 6.28
N SER A 65 0.70 29.44 6.97
CA SER A 65 2.01 28.95 7.43
C SER A 65 2.56 27.75 6.65
N GLY A 66 1.78 27.13 5.76
CA GLY A 66 2.20 25.91 5.04
C GLY A 66 3.54 26.02 4.33
N HIS A 67 3.80 27.14 3.64
CA HIS A 67 5.08 27.38 2.97
C HIS A 67 6.28 27.44 3.93
N GLU A 68 6.08 28.01 5.12
CA GLU A 68 7.14 28.07 6.14
C GLU A 68 7.37 26.70 6.77
N GLN A 69 6.30 25.93 7.02
CA GLN A 69 6.39 24.56 7.50
C GLN A 69 7.16 23.65 6.51
N VAL A 70 6.96 23.82 5.19
CA VAL A 70 7.76 23.13 4.17
C VAL A 70 9.24 23.48 4.27
N LYS A 71 9.60 24.76 4.44
CA LYS A 71 11.01 25.17 4.57
C LYS A 71 11.66 24.56 5.81
N GLU A 72 10.94 24.50 6.93
CA GLU A 72 11.45 23.88 8.16
C GLU A 72 11.57 22.35 8.01
N LEU A 73 10.65 21.70 7.30
CA LEU A 73 10.78 20.29 6.92
C LEU A 73 12.04 20.07 6.07
N GLN A 74 12.26 20.88 5.03
CA GLN A 74 13.44 20.79 4.17
C GLN A 74 14.75 21.04 4.92
N LYS A 75 14.74 21.99 5.87
CA LYS A 75 15.90 22.27 6.72
C LYS A 75 16.30 21.05 7.53
N ARG A 76 15.35 20.38 8.19
CA ARG A 76 15.59 19.12 8.93
C ARG A 76 16.00 17.99 7.99
N ALA A 77 15.36 17.89 6.83
CA ALA A 77 15.66 16.85 5.84
C ALA A 77 17.09 16.92 5.29
N LYS A 78 17.78 18.07 5.36
CA LYS A 78 19.20 18.20 4.99
C LYS A 78 20.13 17.37 5.89
N GLU A 79 19.73 17.13 7.14
CA GLU A 79 20.52 16.38 8.11
C GLU A 79 20.27 14.87 8.06
N ILE A 80 19.31 14.42 7.22
CA ILE A 80 19.03 13.01 7.00
C ILE A 80 20.06 12.45 5.99
N PRO A 81 20.79 11.38 6.35
CA PRO A 81 21.73 10.71 5.44
C PRO A 81 21.02 10.10 4.22
N ASP A 82 21.72 10.06 3.08
CA ASP A 82 21.18 9.48 1.85
C ASP A 82 20.85 7.98 2.01
N ASP A 83 21.64 7.23 2.77
CA ASP A 83 21.39 5.80 3.05
C ASP A 83 20.02 5.60 3.72
N CYS A 84 19.64 6.48 4.65
CA CYS A 84 18.32 6.45 5.29
C CYS A 84 17.22 6.79 4.28
N LEU A 85 17.43 7.77 3.41
CA LEU A 85 16.46 8.16 2.39
C LEU A 85 16.24 7.05 1.35
N ILE A 86 17.29 6.31 0.98
CA ILE A 86 17.17 5.16 0.07
C ILE A 86 16.24 4.10 0.67
N CYS A 87 16.44 3.74 1.94
CA CYS A 87 15.56 2.81 2.64
C CYS A 87 14.11 3.32 2.71
N LEU A 88 13.93 4.60 3.04
CA LEU A 88 12.60 5.22 3.14
C LEU A 88 11.89 5.30 1.77
N VAL A 89 12.63 5.52 0.69
CA VAL A 89 12.11 5.46 -0.68
C VAL A 89 11.67 4.04 -1.02
N GLY A 90 12.46 3.01 -0.66
CA GLY A 90 12.09 1.61 -0.87
C GLY A 90 10.82 1.22 -0.11
N ASP A 91 10.71 1.67 1.15
CA ASP A 91 9.53 1.51 1.99
C ASP A 91 8.30 2.15 1.33
N MET A 92 8.39 3.43 0.96
CA MET A 92 7.29 4.15 0.31
C MET A 92 6.86 3.53 -1.02
N ILE A 93 7.80 3.09 -1.86
CA ILE A 93 7.49 2.40 -3.13
C ILE A 93 6.69 1.11 -2.87
N THR A 94 7.00 0.40 -1.79
CA THR A 94 6.32 -0.82 -1.39
C THR A 94 4.90 -0.49 -0.93
N GLU A 95 4.72 0.52 -0.08
CA GLU A 95 3.41 1.00 0.36
C GLU A 95 2.50 1.43 -0.82
N GLU A 96 3.06 2.10 -1.82
CA GLU A 96 2.33 2.53 -3.03
C GLU A 96 1.90 1.36 -3.95
N ALA A 97 2.46 0.16 -3.76
CA ALA A 97 2.05 -1.04 -4.49
C ALA A 97 0.78 -1.70 -3.91
N LEU A 98 0.06 -0.99 -3.03
CA LEU A 98 -1.18 -1.43 -2.39
C LEU A 98 -2.22 -2.13 -3.31
N PRO A 99 -2.45 -1.69 -4.57
CA PRO A 99 -3.37 -2.41 -5.47
C PRO A 99 -2.98 -3.88 -5.70
N THR A 100 -1.68 -4.20 -5.71
CA THR A 100 -1.18 -5.58 -5.80
C THR A 100 -1.53 -6.38 -4.55
N TYR A 101 -1.44 -5.77 -3.36
CA TYR A 101 -1.73 -6.47 -2.09
C TYR A 101 -3.23 -6.77 -1.94
N GLN A 102 -4.10 -5.81 -2.26
CA GLN A 102 -5.53 -6.06 -2.25
C GLN A 102 -5.93 -7.12 -3.29
N THR A 103 -5.31 -7.11 -4.48
CA THR A 103 -5.52 -8.14 -5.51
C THR A 103 -5.09 -9.52 -5.01
N PHE A 104 -3.96 -9.60 -4.30
CA PHE A 104 -3.49 -10.84 -3.68
C PHE A 104 -4.50 -11.37 -2.65
N ILE A 105 -4.97 -10.52 -1.73
CA ILE A 105 -5.98 -10.90 -0.72
C ILE A 105 -7.28 -11.38 -1.39
N ASN A 106 -7.74 -10.66 -2.41
CA ASN A 106 -8.94 -11.03 -3.17
C ASN A 106 -8.75 -12.27 -4.06
N GLY A 107 -7.52 -12.75 -4.24
CA GLY A 107 -7.20 -14.02 -4.88
C GLY A 107 -7.18 -15.21 -3.93
N LEU A 108 -7.33 -15.00 -2.60
CA LEU A 108 -7.32 -16.06 -1.61
C LEU A 108 -8.68 -16.77 -1.54
N ASP A 109 -8.64 -18.10 -1.64
CA ASP A 109 -9.81 -18.95 -1.55
C ASP A 109 -10.53 -18.80 -0.19
N GLY A 110 -11.84 -18.54 -0.23
CA GLY A 110 -12.71 -18.50 0.96
C GLY A 110 -12.84 -17.14 1.65
N VAL A 111 -11.99 -16.17 1.29
CA VAL A 111 -11.99 -14.81 1.89
C VAL A 111 -12.10 -13.67 0.87
N SER A 112 -12.11 -14.00 -0.42
CA SER A 112 -12.19 -13.04 -1.51
C SER A 112 -13.45 -12.17 -1.49
N ASP A 113 -13.31 -10.92 -1.95
CA ASP A 113 -14.45 -10.05 -2.22
C ASP A 113 -14.88 -10.15 -3.69
N GLU A 114 -15.84 -11.03 -3.98
CA GLU A 114 -16.28 -11.33 -5.34
C GLU A 114 -17.04 -10.19 -6.02
N THR A 115 -17.60 -9.24 -5.25
CA THR A 115 -18.44 -8.16 -5.78
C THR A 115 -17.83 -6.77 -5.60
N GLY A 116 -16.74 -6.67 -4.85
CA GLY A 116 -16.16 -5.41 -4.38
C GLY A 116 -16.96 -4.72 -3.27
N VAL A 117 -18.11 -5.29 -2.89
CA VAL A 117 -19.02 -4.78 -1.87
C VAL A 117 -19.63 -5.89 -1.02
N SER A 118 -19.02 -7.09 -1.02
CA SER A 118 -19.49 -8.21 -0.21
C SER A 118 -19.57 -7.82 1.26
N GLN A 119 -20.62 -8.32 1.93
CA GLN A 119 -20.87 -8.08 3.35
C GLN A 119 -20.26 -9.16 4.25
N SER A 120 -19.49 -10.10 3.69
CA SER A 120 -18.73 -11.04 4.52
C SER A 120 -17.71 -10.27 5.36
N SER A 121 -17.45 -10.77 6.56
CA SER A 121 -16.48 -10.19 7.48
C SER A 121 -15.08 -10.14 6.87
N TRP A 122 -14.74 -11.14 6.05
CA TRP A 122 -13.48 -11.18 5.31
C TRP A 122 -13.35 -10.07 4.27
N ALA A 123 -14.41 -9.80 3.51
CA ALA A 123 -14.41 -8.73 2.51
C ALA A 123 -14.42 -7.34 3.16
N LEU A 124 -15.18 -7.18 4.25
CA LEU A 124 -15.16 -5.96 5.07
C LEU A 124 -13.75 -5.68 5.61
N TRP A 125 -13.08 -6.69 6.16
CA TRP A 125 -11.69 -6.58 6.59
C TRP A 125 -10.76 -6.17 5.44
N SER A 126 -10.81 -6.88 4.31
CA SER A 126 -9.95 -6.59 3.14
C SER A 126 -10.06 -5.13 2.70
N ARG A 127 -11.29 -4.60 2.58
CA ARG A 127 -11.52 -3.21 2.18
C ARG A 127 -11.08 -2.21 3.25
N ALA A 128 -11.38 -2.47 4.53
CA ALA A 128 -11.01 -1.57 5.62
C ALA A 128 -9.50 -1.54 5.87
N TRP A 129 -8.84 -2.70 5.86
CA TRP A 129 -7.37 -2.81 5.89
C TRP A 129 -6.75 -2.03 4.73
N THR A 130 -7.25 -2.21 3.50
CA THR A 130 -6.75 -1.46 2.34
C THR A 130 -6.93 0.05 2.54
N ALA A 131 -8.06 0.50 3.10
CA ALA A 131 -8.29 1.90 3.41
C ALA A 131 -7.32 2.43 4.49
N GLU A 132 -6.98 1.61 5.48
CA GLU A 132 -5.97 1.96 6.47
C GLU A 132 -4.58 2.07 5.85
N GLU A 133 -4.14 1.09 5.05
CA GLU A 133 -2.82 1.03 4.40
C GLU A 133 -2.62 2.16 3.37
N ASN A 134 -3.66 2.59 2.67
CA ASN A 134 -3.56 3.67 1.68
C ASN A 134 -2.92 4.94 2.26
N ARG A 135 -3.18 5.22 3.55
CA ARG A 135 -2.65 6.40 4.24
C ARG A 135 -1.12 6.33 4.44
N HIS A 136 -0.53 5.13 4.48
CA HIS A 136 0.91 4.94 4.66
C HIS A 136 1.68 5.48 3.45
N GLY A 137 1.38 4.97 2.26
CA GLY A 137 1.93 5.46 0.99
C GLY A 137 1.67 6.96 0.81
N ASP A 138 0.45 7.41 1.07
CA ASP A 138 0.04 8.81 0.95
C ASP A 138 0.89 9.77 1.80
N LEU A 139 1.20 9.40 3.05
CA LEU A 139 2.00 10.20 3.96
C LEU A 139 3.47 10.22 3.52
N LEU A 140 4.04 9.04 3.26
CA LEU A 140 5.45 8.90 2.87
C LEU A 140 5.75 9.57 1.54
N ASN A 141 4.86 9.45 0.55
CA ASN A 141 5.01 10.07 -0.76
C ASN A 141 5.10 11.60 -0.64
N LYS A 142 4.13 12.21 0.06
CA LYS A 142 4.11 13.67 0.25
C LYS A 142 5.29 14.15 1.11
N TYR A 143 5.67 13.39 2.13
CA TYR A 143 6.87 13.68 2.92
C TYR A 143 8.13 13.70 2.04
N LEU A 144 8.38 12.64 1.26
CA LEU A 144 9.52 12.55 0.36
C LEU A 144 9.51 13.65 -0.70
N MET A 145 8.34 13.96 -1.28
CA MET A 145 8.17 15.08 -2.20
C MET A 145 8.57 16.41 -1.56
N TYR A 146 8.10 16.70 -0.34
CA TYR A 146 8.41 17.96 0.35
C TYR A 146 9.85 18.06 0.82
N THR A 147 10.54 16.94 1.07
CA THR A 147 11.97 16.98 1.44
C THR A 147 12.83 17.64 0.35
N GLY A 148 12.43 17.51 -0.92
CA GLY A 148 13.23 17.97 -2.06
C GLY A 148 14.56 17.22 -2.22
N ARG A 149 14.74 16.07 -1.56
CA ARG A 149 15.99 15.30 -1.52
C ARG A 149 16.02 14.10 -2.47
N VAL A 150 14.90 13.78 -3.11
CA VAL A 150 14.74 12.57 -3.94
C VAL A 150 14.23 12.92 -5.34
N ASP A 151 14.62 12.13 -6.34
CA ASP A 151 14.09 12.24 -7.70
C ASP A 151 12.73 11.55 -7.79
N MET A 152 11.66 12.30 -7.50
CA MET A 152 10.29 11.78 -7.49
C MET A 152 9.88 11.18 -8.84
N LYS A 153 10.40 11.69 -9.97
CA LYS A 153 10.09 11.12 -11.29
C LYS A 153 10.61 9.70 -11.43
N GLN A 154 11.79 9.41 -10.88
CA GLN A 154 12.34 8.05 -10.87
C GLN A 154 11.60 7.14 -9.90
N VAL A 155 11.18 7.67 -8.75
CA VAL A 155 10.35 6.95 -7.77
C VAL A 155 8.99 6.56 -8.36
N GLU A 156 8.26 7.52 -8.94
CA GLU A 156 6.95 7.31 -9.59
C GLU A 156 7.03 6.29 -10.74
N LYS A 157 8.08 6.36 -11.56
CA LYS A 157 8.33 5.33 -12.59
C LYS A 157 8.55 3.95 -11.98
N THR A 158 9.23 3.87 -10.84
CA THR A 158 9.51 2.61 -10.15
C THR A 158 8.22 2.01 -9.58
N ILE A 159 7.37 2.83 -8.97
CA ILE A 159 6.02 2.43 -8.53
C ILE A 159 5.21 1.89 -9.73
N GLN A 160 5.20 2.61 -10.85
CA GLN A 160 4.49 2.18 -12.05
C GLN A 160 5.02 0.85 -12.59
N TYR A 161 6.34 0.63 -12.59
CA TYR A 161 6.94 -0.64 -12.95
C TYR A 161 6.55 -1.76 -11.98
N LEU A 162 6.56 -1.49 -10.67
CA LEU A 162 6.26 -2.47 -9.63
C LEU A 162 4.79 -2.93 -9.73
N ILE A 163 3.83 -2.00 -9.72
CA ILE A 163 2.40 -2.33 -9.86
C ILE A 163 2.14 -3.07 -11.17
N GLY A 164 2.73 -2.62 -12.28
CA GLY A 164 2.58 -3.27 -13.58
C GLY A 164 3.25 -4.64 -13.68
N SER A 165 4.19 -4.97 -12.79
CA SER A 165 4.83 -6.28 -12.72
C SER A 165 4.10 -7.23 -11.78
N GLY A 166 3.40 -6.70 -10.78
CA GLY A 166 2.81 -7.50 -9.71
C GLY A 166 3.88 -8.07 -8.77
N MET A 167 3.48 -9.09 -8.01
CA MET A 167 4.34 -9.83 -7.08
C MET A 167 4.24 -11.32 -7.37
#